data_AF-A0A7L4C8I6-F1
#
_entry.id   AF-A0A7L4C8I6-F1
#
_cell.length_a   1.000
_cell.length_b   1.000
_cell.length_c   1.000
_cell.angle_alpha   90.00
_cell.angle_beta   90.00
_cell.angle_gamma   90.00
#
_symmetry.space_group_name_H-M   'P 1'
#
loop_
_entity.id
_entity.type
_entity.pdbx_description
1 polymer ?
#
loop_
_entity_poly.entity_id
_entity_poly.type
_entity_poly.pdbx_seq_one_letter_code
_entity_poly.pdbx_strand_id
1 'polypeptide(L)'
;WLRGLLSYETPKAVVVRPPPVGAVHRCLQLLILAYFIPWVFLHEKAYQAPPSVIESSVVTKVKGVGRYAPPVLDAADFVTPPQGTAAPPVVTRQIRTEDQAQGLCPAPPGEGTRTHTGGEAEFRCVTDRPPPERGPATGSGALTGRCVPLNGTLRSCEIRGWCPPEVDTVDAPVLLEAENFTLLIKNRVRFPRFGFERTNLPPPGSGGSLGRCRFHPE
;
A
#
# COMPACT_ATOMS: atom_id res chain seq x y z
N TRP A 1 -32.22 36.20 52.66
CA TRP A 1 -32.03 35.07 51.73
C TRP A 1 -31.82 35.52 50.28
N LEU A 2 -32.65 36.40 49.70
CA LEU A 2 -32.51 36.85 48.30
C LEU A 2 -31.29 37.75 47.97
N ARG A 3 -30.72 38.48 48.93
CA ARG A 3 -29.59 39.41 48.68
C ARG A 3 -28.25 38.72 48.40
N GLY A 4 -28.07 37.48 48.84
CA GLY A 4 -26.84 36.72 48.56
C GLY A 4 -26.78 36.19 47.13
N LEU A 5 -27.92 35.99 46.47
CA LEU A 5 -28.01 35.47 45.10
C LEU A 5 -27.62 36.51 44.02
N LEU A 6 -27.63 37.80 44.38
CA LEU A 6 -27.27 38.93 43.51
C LEU A 6 -26.04 39.69 44.03
N SER A 7 -25.21 39.05 44.86
CA SER A 7 -23.97 39.63 45.36
C SER A 7 -22.80 39.19 44.50
N TYR A 8 -22.07 40.15 43.94
CA TYR A 8 -20.86 39.92 43.15
C TYR A 8 -19.68 40.64 43.82
N GLU A 9 -18.72 39.87 44.30
CA GLU A 9 -17.49 40.42 44.89
C GLU A 9 -16.40 40.54 43.82
N THR A 10 -15.77 41.72 43.76
CA THR A 10 -14.62 41.97 42.88
C THR A 10 -13.35 42.20 43.69
N PRO A 11 -12.19 41.71 43.23
CA PRO A 11 -10.93 42.02 43.86
C PRO A 11 -10.66 43.53 43.84
N LYS A 12 -10.20 44.07 44.97
CA LYS A 12 -9.75 45.47 45.05
C LYS A 12 -8.42 45.59 44.31
N ALA A 13 -8.39 46.36 43.22
CA ALA A 13 -7.18 46.59 42.43
C ALA A 13 -6.57 47.96 42.74
N VAL A 14 -5.24 48.06 42.68
CA VAL A 14 -4.50 49.32 42.83
C VAL A 14 -4.04 49.80 41.46
N VAL A 15 -4.32 51.07 41.14
CA VAL A 15 -3.94 51.67 39.84
C VAL A 15 -2.55 52.31 39.95
N VAL A 16 -1.59 51.72 39.25
CA VAL A 16 -0.21 52.21 39.18
C VAL A 16 -0.10 53.24 38.05
N ARG A 17 0.24 54.50 38.39
CA ARG A 17 0.31 55.65 37.44
C ARG A 17 1.64 55.90 36.68
N PRO A 18 2.83 55.40 37.07
CA PRO A 18 4.06 55.74 36.35
C PRO A 18 4.02 55.31 34.86
N PRO A 19 4.32 56.22 33.91
CA PRO A 19 4.34 55.95 32.47
C PRO A 19 5.18 54.75 32.00
N PRO A 20 6.41 54.50 32.52
CA PRO A 20 7.23 53.39 32.01
C PRO A 20 6.62 52.01 32.29
N VAL A 21 5.98 51.84 33.44
CA VAL A 21 5.31 50.57 33.80
C VAL A 21 4.11 50.33 32.88
N GLY A 22 3.35 51.40 32.59
CA GLY A 22 2.26 51.36 31.61
C GLY A 22 2.73 50.99 30.20
N ALA A 23 3.85 51.57 29.75
CA ALA A 23 4.44 51.29 28.44
C ALA A 23 4.85 49.81 28.32
N VAL A 24 5.58 49.26 29.31
CA VAL A 24 5.97 47.84 29.32
C VAL A 24 4.74 46.93 29.29
N HIS A 25 3.71 47.23 30.08
CA HIS A 25 2.48 46.44 30.10
C HIS A 25 1.74 46.48 28.75
N ARG A 26 1.63 47.64 28.10
CA ARG A 26 0.99 47.78 26.78
C ARG A 26 1.81 47.12 25.67
N CYS A 27 3.14 47.20 25.70
CA CYS A 27 4.01 46.50 24.77
C CYS A 27 3.84 44.98 24.90
N LEU A 28 3.77 44.46 26.13
CA LEU A 28 3.51 43.04 26.37
C LEU A 28 2.15 42.61 25.82
N GLN A 29 1.09 43.40 26.06
CA GLN A 29 -0.23 43.15 25.49
C GLN A 29 -0.21 43.13 23.95
N LEU A 30 0.47 44.09 23.32
CA LEU A 30 0.61 44.14 21.86
C LEU A 30 1.39 42.94 21.33
N LEU A 31 2.45 42.51 22.00
CA LEU A 31 3.21 41.32 21.63
C LEU A 31 2.34 40.05 21.68
N ILE A 32 1.54 39.91 22.74
CA ILE A 32 0.59 38.80 22.86
C ILE A 32 -0.43 38.85 21.72
N LEU A 33 -1.05 40.00 21.45
CA LEU A 33 -2.01 40.14 20.35
C LEU A 33 -1.38 39.89 18.98
N ALA A 34 -0.15 40.36 18.76
CA ALA A 34 0.62 40.15 17.54
C ALA A 34 1.06 38.69 17.35
N TYR A 35 1.09 37.88 18.41
CA TYR A 35 1.21 36.43 18.29
C TYR A 35 -0.14 35.80 17.97
N PHE A 36 -1.17 36.05 18.79
CA PHE A 36 -2.46 35.37 18.66
C PHE A 36 -3.15 35.64 17.31
N ILE A 37 -3.13 36.88 16.81
CA ILE A 37 -3.88 37.20 15.59
C ILE A 37 -3.24 36.54 14.35
N PRO A 38 -1.98 36.79 13.98
CA PRO A 38 -1.37 36.19 12.80
C PRO A 38 -1.13 34.69 12.95
N TRP A 39 -0.67 34.24 14.12
CA TRP A 39 -0.33 32.84 14.31
C TRP A 39 -1.57 31.99 14.58
N VAL A 40 -2.29 32.26 15.67
CA VAL A 40 -3.39 31.39 16.10
C VAL A 40 -4.63 31.55 15.21
N PHE A 41 -4.99 32.78 14.86
CA PHE A 41 -6.20 33.00 14.04
C PHE A 41 -5.93 32.87 12.55
N LEU A 42 -4.87 33.46 11.99
CA LEU A 42 -4.67 33.43 10.55
C LEU A 42 -3.93 32.16 10.07
N HIS A 43 -2.80 31.82 10.69
CA HIS A 43 -1.99 30.66 10.28
C HIS A 43 -2.66 29.33 10.67
N GLU A 44 -2.98 29.15 11.96
CA GLU A 44 -3.62 27.93 12.48
C GLU A 44 -5.12 27.85 12.19
N LYS A 45 -5.76 28.95 11.77
CA LYS A 45 -7.20 29.01 11.47
C LYS A 45 -8.07 28.53 12.63
N ALA A 46 -7.70 28.85 13.88
CA ALA A 46 -8.41 28.39 15.08
C ALA A 46 -9.86 28.87 15.19
N TYR A 47 -10.29 29.83 14.35
CA TYR A 47 -11.69 30.24 14.23
C TYR A 47 -12.56 29.24 13.46
N GLN A 48 -11.95 28.27 12.75
CA GLN A 48 -12.67 27.24 12.00
C GLN A 48 -12.92 26.01 12.86
N ALA A 49 -14.10 25.40 12.70
CA ALA A 49 -14.36 24.11 13.33
C ALA A 49 -13.47 23.03 12.70
N PRO A 50 -12.79 22.19 13.49
CA PRO A 50 -11.94 21.14 12.93
C PRO A 50 -12.78 20.14 12.13
N PRO A 51 -12.24 19.59 11.04
CA PRO A 51 -12.91 18.54 10.31
C PRO A 51 -13.13 17.32 11.21
N SER A 52 -14.29 16.67 11.05
CA SER A 52 -14.55 15.36 11.66
C SER A 52 -13.78 14.25 10.93
N VAL A 53 -14.05 12.99 11.29
CA VAL A 53 -13.69 11.82 10.47
C VAL A 53 -14.07 12.08 9.01
N ILE A 54 -13.09 11.95 8.12
CA ILE A 54 -13.26 12.09 6.67
C ILE A 54 -13.60 10.72 6.13
N GLU A 55 -14.69 10.63 5.39
CA GLU A 55 -15.04 9.43 4.65
C GLU A 55 -14.41 9.52 3.25
N SER A 56 -13.67 8.48 2.86
CA SER A 56 -13.02 8.41 1.56
C SER A 56 -13.35 7.09 0.88
N SER A 57 -13.70 7.15 -0.40
CA SER A 57 -13.86 5.97 -1.24
C SER A 57 -13.01 6.13 -2.51
N VAL A 58 -12.13 5.17 -2.74
CA VAL A 58 -11.25 5.13 -3.90
C VAL A 58 -11.59 3.92 -4.75
N VAL A 59 -11.79 4.15 -6.04
CA VAL A 59 -11.97 3.09 -7.04
C VAL A 59 -10.92 3.30 -8.13
N THR A 60 -10.16 2.26 -8.42
CA THR A 60 -9.13 2.29 -9.46
C THR A 60 -9.52 1.45 -10.67
N LYS A 61 -9.03 1.84 -11.84
CA LYS A 61 -9.14 1.05 -13.06
C LYS A 61 -7.89 1.21 -13.90
N VAL A 62 -7.20 0.11 -14.14
CA VAL A 62 -6.06 0.07 -15.07
C VAL A 62 -6.58 -0.24 -16.47
N LYS A 63 -5.99 0.38 -17.48
CA LYS A 63 -6.20 0.05 -18.89
C LYS A 63 -4.87 -0.03 -19.60
N GLY A 64 -4.71 -1.09 -20.39
CA GLY A 64 -3.49 -1.38 -21.13
C GLY A 64 -3.63 -2.72 -21.82
N VAL A 65 -2.83 -2.93 -22.86
CA VAL A 65 -2.66 -4.21 -23.53
C VAL A 65 -1.17 -4.38 -23.79
N GLY A 66 -0.63 -5.55 -23.47
CA GLY A 66 0.80 -5.83 -23.63
C GLY A 66 1.03 -7.20 -24.26
N ARG A 67 2.16 -7.38 -24.93
CA ARG A 67 2.56 -8.68 -25.49
C ARG A 67 3.58 -9.31 -24.58
N TYR A 68 3.24 -10.44 -23.98
CA TYR A 68 4.14 -11.16 -23.08
C TYR A 68 4.29 -12.58 -23.59
N ALA A 69 5.28 -12.81 -24.45
CA ALA A 69 5.65 -14.09 -25.07
C ALA A 69 4.45 -15.03 -25.34
N PRO A 70 3.97 -15.10 -26.60
CA PRO A 70 2.55 -15.34 -26.97
C PRO A 70 1.71 -15.96 -25.83
N PRO A 71 0.93 -15.16 -25.08
CA PRO A 71 -0.27 -14.45 -25.59
C PRO A 71 -0.24 -12.91 -25.46
N VAL A 72 -1.32 -12.26 -25.87
CA VAL A 72 -1.61 -10.85 -25.57
C VAL A 72 -2.30 -10.79 -24.22
N LEU A 73 -1.79 -9.96 -23.32
CA LEU A 73 -2.35 -9.76 -21.98
C LEU A 73 -3.17 -8.48 -21.91
N ASP A 74 -4.31 -8.55 -21.25
CA ASP A 74 -5.15 -7.39 -20.93
C ASP A 74 -5.29 -7.17 -19.41
N ALA A 75 -6.09 -6.18 -19.02
CA ALA A 75 -6.25 -5.81 -17.61
C ALA A 75 -6.79 -6.94 -16.73
N ALA A 76 -7.46 -7.96 -17.27
CA ALA A 76 -7.90 -9.12 -16.50
C ALA A 76 -6.76 -10.08 -16.18
N ASP A 77 -5.70 -10.08 -16.98
CA ASP A 77 -4.54 -10.97 -16.79
C ASP A 77 -3.51 -10.38 -15.82
N PHE A 78 -3.21 -9.08 -15.96
CA PHE A 78 -2.14 -8.44 -15.18
C PHE A 78 -2.62 -7.68 -13.94
N VAL A 79 -3.94 -7.55 -13.68
CA VAL A 79 -4.46 -6.88 -12.48
C VAL A 79 -5.23 -7.86 -11.59
N THR A 80 -4.65 -8.15 -10.41
CA THR A 80 -5.24 -9.09 -9.45
C THR A 80 -5.15 -8.55 -8.03
N PRO A 81 -6.26 -8.37 -7.29
CA PRO A 81 -7.64 -8.67 -7.65
C PRO A 81 -8.27 -7.61 -8.57
N PRO A 82 -9.29 -7.97 -9.37
CA PRO A 82 -9.93 -7.05 -10.33
C PRO A 82 -10.88 -6.03 -9.67
N GLN A 83 -11.08 -6.10 -8.35
CA GLN A 83 -12.09 -5.32 -7.59
C GLN A 83 -11.80 -3.81 -7.52
N GLY A 84 -10.71 -3.31 -8.11
CA GLY A 84 -10.44 -1.87 -8.20
C GLY A 84 -10.18 -1.21 -6.84
N THR A 85 -9.35 -1.85 -6.00
CA THR A 85 -8.95 -1.36 -4.67
C THR A 85 -8.10 -0.08 -4.77
N ALA A 86 -7.78 0.56 -3.65
CA ALA A 86 -6.99 1.79 -3.65
C ALA A 86 -5.58 1.64 -4.27
N ALA A 87 -5.03 0.42 -4.27
CA ALA A 87 -3.72 0.10 -4.80
C ALA A 87 -3.76 -1.26 -5.54
N PRO A 88 -4.17 -1.28 -6.83
CA PRO A 88 -4.17 -2.51 -7.61
C PRO A 88 -2.73 -2.86 -8.01
N PRO A 89 -2.24 -4.09 -7.74
CA PRO A 89 -0.95 -4.51 -8.25
C PRO A 89 -1.05 -4.76 -9.77
N VAL A 90 0.05 -4.51 -10.48
CA VAL A 90 0.19 -4.76 -11.92
C VAL A 90 1.32 -5.77 -12.10
N VAL A 91 1.00 -6.94 -12.65
CA VAL A 91 1.96 -8.01 -12.93
C VAL A 91 2.77 -7.64 -14.17
N THR A 92 4.07 -7.44 -14.01
CA THR A 92 5.00 -7.06 -15.11
C THR A 92 5.96 -8.18 -15.50
N ARG A 93 6.07 -9.23 -14.68
CA ARG A 93 6.87 -10.43 -14.94
C ARG A 93 6.12 -11.63 -14.41
N GLN A 94 6.11 -12.72 -15.17
CA GLN A 94 5.46 -13.97 -14.82
C GLN A 94 6.32 -15.16 -15.27
N ILE A 95 6.57 -16.07 -14.34
CA ILE A 95 7.10 -17.41 -14.61
C ILE A 95 5.90 -18.36 -14.61
N ARG A 96 5.75 -19.16 -15.67
CA ARG A 96 4.63 -20.08 -15.84
C ARG A 96 5.15 -21.51 -15.86
N THR A 97 4.56 -22.34 -15.01
CA THR A 97 4.75 -23.79 -15.02
C THR A 97 3.45 -24.42 -15.47
N GLU A 98 3.35 -24.71 -16.78
CA GLU A 98 2.14 -25.23 -17.39
C GLU A 98 1.95 -26.73 -17.09
N ASP A 99 0.72 -27.23 -17.28
CA ASP A 99 0.37 -28.65 -17.20
C ASP A 99 0.72 -29.35 -15.87
N GLN A 100 0.71 -28.62 -14.76
CA GLN A 100 0.92 -29.21 -13.45
C GLN A 100 -0.22 -30.18 -13.09
N ALA A 101 0.17 -31.39 -12.67
CA ALA A 101 -0.73 -32.40 -12.16
C ALA A 101 -0.27 -32.90 -10.79
N GLN A 102 -1.20 -33.40 -9.98
CA GLN A 102 -0.84 -34.06 -8.72
C GLN A 102 -0.06 -35.35 -9.00
N GLY A 103 1.16 -35.43 -8.50
CA GLY A 103 2.04 -36.55 -8.80
C GLY A 103 3.28 -36.63 -7.92
N LEU A 104 4.21 -37.47 -8.38
CA LEU A 104 5.53 -37.69 -7.80
C LEU A 104 6.57 -37.22 -8.80
N CYS A 105 7.45 -36.32 -8.39
CA CYS A 105 8.49 -35.78 -9.26
C CYS A 105 9.75 -35.39 -8.46
N PRO A 106 10.92 -35.31 -9.13
CA PRO A 106 12.12 -34.73 -8.54
C PRO A 106 11.91 -33.25 -8.19
N ALA A 107 12.36 -32.81 -7.01
CA ALA A 107 12.38 -31.39 -6.64
C ALA A 107 13.31 -30.56 -7.55
N PRO A 108 12.98 -29.28 -7.82
CA PRO A 108 13.74 -28.45 -8.74
C PRO A 108 15.09 -28.01 -8.15
N PRO A 109 16.13 -27.82 -8.98
CA PRO A 109 17.41 -27.32 -8.52
C PRO A 109 17.32 -25.81 -8.25
N GLY A 110 17.48 -25.40 -6.99
CA GLY A 110 17.57 -23.98 -6.61
C GLY A 110 16.52 -23.48 -5.62
N GLU A 111 15.54 -24.30 -5.25
CA GLU A 111 14.54 -23.95 -4.23
C GLU A 111 15.10 -24.15 -2.80
N GLY A 112 16.25 -23.56 -2.51
CA GLY A 112 16.71 -23.38 -1.13
C GLY A 112 16.15 -22.06 -0.64
N THR A 113 15.13 -22.08 0.21
CA THR A 113 14.71 -20.89 0.93
C THR A 113 15.95 -20.35 1.64
N ARG A 114 16.27 -19.07 1.47
CA ARG A 114 17.28 -18.37 2.29
C ARG A 114 16.79 -18.24 3.74
N THR A 115 16.35 -19.33 4.35
CA THR A 115 16.31 -19.45 5.80
C THR A 115 17.75 -19.67 6.24
N HIS A 116 18.18 -18.85 7.20
CA HIS A 116 19.47 -18.87 7.85
C HIS A 116 19.78 -20.24 8.50
N THR A 117 20.02 -21.27 7.70
CA THR A 117 20.67 -22.56 8.02
C THR A 117 20.75 -23.36 6.71
N GLY A 118 21.81 -23.17 5.92
CA GLY A 118 22.29 -24.18 4.99
C GLY A 118 21.72 -24.24 3.56
N GLY A 119 22.09 -23.25 2.74
CA GLY A 119 22.62 -23.47 1.38
C GLY A 119 21.67 -23.85 0.24
N GLU A 120 22.00 -23.36 -0.95
CA GLU A 120 21.42 -23.65 -2.29
C GLU A 120 21.51 -25.15 -2.72
N ALA A 121 21.70 -26.07 -1.77
CA ALA A 121 21.96 -27.51 -1.92
C ALA A 121 20.85 -28.41 -1.34
N GLU A 122 19.72 -27.85 -0.89
CA GLU A 122 18.81 -28.51 0.05
C GLU A 122 18.08 -29.75 -0.52
N PHE A 123 17.91 -29.87 -1.84
CA PHE A 123 17.26 -31.02 -2.47
C PHE A 123 18.18 -31.97 -3.24
N ARG A 124 19.50 -31.70 -3.31
CA ARG A 124 20.44 -32.65 -3.92
C ARG A 124 20.65 -33.84 -2.98
N CYS A 125 20.49 -35.03 -3.50
CA CYS A 125 20.65 -36.27 -2.73
C CYS A 125 21.55 -37.25 -3.45
N VAL A 126 22.19 -38.15 -2.69
CA VAL A 126 23.00 -39.26 -3.22
C VAL A 126 22.31 -40.60 -2.94
N THR A 127 21.68 -40.72 -1.77
CA THR A 127 20.96 -41.91 -1.31
C THR A 127 19.59 -41.52 -0.78
N ASP A 128 18.70 -42.50 -0.70
CA ASP A 128 17.41 -42.36 -0.02
C ASP A 128 17.63 -41.98 1.45
N ARG A 129 16.71 -41.17 1.99
CA ARG A 129 16.74 -40.71 3.39
C ARG A 129 15.32 -40.75 3.95
N PRO A 130 15.13 -41.13 5.21
CA PRO A 130 13.80 -41.14 5.80
C PRO A 130 13.18 -39.73 5.73
N PRO A 131 11.89 -39.62 5.36
CA PRO A 131 11.21 -38.34 5.35
C PRO A 131 11.18 -37.76 6.78
N PRO A 132 11.34 -36.45 6.99
CA PRO A 132 11.47 -35.91 8.34
C PRO A 132 10.15 -36.05 9.11
N GLU A 133 10.23 -36.47 10.39
CA GLU A 133 9.08 -36.82 11.24
C GLU A 133 8.10 -35.65 11.48
N ARG A 134 8.57 -34.41 11.36
CA ARG A 134 7.75 -33.19 11.27
C ARG A 134 7.91 -32.67 9.85
N GLY A 135 6.99 -33.07 8.98
CA GLY A 135 7.13 -32.93 7.54
C GLY A 135 7.50 -31.50 7.14
N PRO A 136 8.68 -31.27 6.53
CA PRO A 136 8.89 -30.05 5.81
C PRO A 136 8.09 -30.24 4.53
N ALA A 137 6.89 -29.66 4.49
CA ALA A 137 6.37 -29.21 3.22
C ALA A 137 7.44 -28.26 2.68
N THR A 138 8.15 -28.69 1.65
CA THR A 138 8.98 -27.79 0.85
C THR A 138 8.02 -26.82 0.14
N GLY A 139 8.51 -25.69 -0.38
CA GLY A 139 7.65 -24.78 -1.15
C GLY A 139 6.94 -25.49 -2.30
N SER A 140 7.59 -26.49 -2.91
CA SER A 140 7.06 -27.33 -3.99
C SER A 140 6.24 -28.57 -3.58
N GLY A 141 6.33 -29.10 -2.34
CA GLY A 141 5.58 -30.30 -1.96
C GLY A 141 6.08 -31.08 -0.74
N ALA A 142 5.55 -32.28 -0.53
CA ALA A 142 5.95 -33.13 0.60
C ALA A 142 7.03 -34.15 0.20
N LEU A 143 8.14 -34.22 0.93
CA LEU A 143 9.22 -35.19 0.66
C LEU A 143 8.76 -36.63 0.90
N THR A 144 9.05 -37.54 -0.04
CA THR A 144 8.76 -38.98 0.10
C THR A 144 9.88 -39.77 0.77
N GLY A 145 11.09 -39.21 0.76
CA GLY A 145 12.32 -39.84 1.26
C GLY A 145 13.11 -40.62 0.20
N ARG A 146 12.62 -40.68 -1.05
CA ARG A 146 13.35 -41.31 -2.17
C ARG A 146 14.25 -40.30 -2.88
N CYS A 147 15.39 -40.77 -3.38
CA CYS A 147 16.35 -40.00 -4.15
C CYS A 147 16.34 -40.41 -5.62
N VAL A 148 15.67 -39.60 -6.45
CA VAL A 148 15.41 -39.90 -7.86
C VAL A 148 16.33 -39.09 -8.79
N PRO A 149 16.68 -39.59 -9.98
CA PRO A 149 17.46 -38.83 -10.94
C PRO A 149 16.61 -37.67 -11.51
N LEU A 150 17.14 -36.44 -11.42
CA LEU A 150 16.59 -35.25 -12.07
C LEU A 150 17.08 -35.16 -13.52
N ASN A 151 18.39 -35.33 -13.71
CA ASN A 151 19.09 -35.36 -15.00
C ASN A 151 20.15 -36.47 -14.99
N GLY A 152 20.81 -36.74 -16.12
CA GLY A 152 21.80 -37.82 -16.25
C GLY A 152 22.96 -37.77 -15.24
N THR A 153 23.27 -36.60 -14.69
CA THR A 153 24.36 -36.39 -13.71
C THR A 153 23.88 -35.99 -12.31
N LEU A 154 22.60 -35.62 -12.16
CA LEU A 154 22.11 -34.91 -10.97
C LEU A 154 20.88 -35.62 -10.41
N ARG A 155 20.91 -35.92 -9.11
CA ARG A 155 19.81 -36.56 -8.38
C ARG A 155 19.23 -35.60 -7.34
N SER A 156 17.92 -35.67 -7.16
CA SER A 156 17.19 -34.85 -6.22
C SER A 156 16.17 -35.65 -5.42
N CYS A 157 15.80 -35.14 -4.26
CA CYS A 157 14.74 -35.74 -3.46
C CYS A 157 13.42 -35.75 -4.23
N GLU A 158 12.68 -36.85 -4.12
CA GLU A 158 11.33 -36.98 -4.68
C GLU A 158 10.32 -36.27 -3.76
N ILE A 159 9.45 -35.49 -4.39
CA ILE A 159 8.35 -34.78 -3.74
C ILE A 159 7.01 -35.30 -4.25
N ARG A 160 6.00 -35.25 -3.38
CA ARG A 160 4.60 -35.46 -3.70
C ARG A 160 3.88 -34.11 -3.68
N GLY A 161 3.35 -33.68 -4.82
CA GLY A 161 2.75 -32.36 -4.97
C GLY A 161 2.37 -32.07 -6.42
N TRP A 162 2.43 -30.79 -6.80
CA TRP A 162 2.22 -30.36 -8.18
C TRP A 162 3.48 -30.61 -9.02
N CYS A 163 3.33 -31.40 -10.07
CA CYS A 163 4.42 -31.84 -10.94
C CYS A 163 4.12 -31.48 -12.41
N PRO A 164 5.10 -30.97 -13.19
CA PRO A 164 6.47 -30.67 -12.78
C PRO A 164 6.54 -29.46 -11.82
N PRO A 165 7.55 -29.38 -10.94
CA PRO A 165 7.70 -28.26 -10.01
C PRO A 165 8.14 -26.99 -10.72
N GLU A 166 7.97 -25.84 -10.06
CA GLU A 166 8.38 -24.53 -10.59
C GLU A 166 9.90 -24.43 -10.74
N VAL A 167 10.36 -23.77 -11.81
CA VAL A 167 11.77 -23.53 -12.08
C VAL A 167 12.04 -22.02 -12.12
N ASP A 168 12.53 -21.47 -11.01
CA ASP A 168 12.82 -20.03 -10.85
C ASP A 168 14.25 -19.64 -11.30
N THR A 169 14.92 -20.52 -12.04
CA THR A 169 16.27 -20.24 -12.59
C THR A 169 16.23 -19.60 -13.97
N VAL A 170 15.06 -19.52 -14.59
CA VAL A 170 14.88 -18.97 -15.93
C VAL A 170 14.57 -17.48 -15.87
N ASP A 171 15.33 -16.68 -16.61
CA ASP A 171 15.02 -15.26 -16.78
C ASP A 171 13.79 -15.07 -17.66
N ALA A 172 12.65 -14.87 -16.99
CA ALA A 172 11.41 -14.48 -17.66
C ALA A 172 11.51 -13.02 -18.15
N PRO A 173 11.00 -12.72 -19.35
CA PRO A 173 10.97 -11.36 -19.87
C PRO A 173 10.10 -10.44 -19.01
N VAL A 174 10.21 -9.14 -19.22
CA VAL A 174 9.34 -8.14 -18.57
C VAL A 174 8.34 -7.61 -19.60
N LEU A 175 7.11 -7.35 -19.17
CA LEU A 175 6.07 -6.70 -19.96
C LEU A 175 6.40 -5.22 -20.11
N LEU A 176 7.19 -4.87 -21.13
CA LEU A 176 7.67 -3.52 -21.39
C LEU A 176 6.52 -2.54 -21.66
N GLU A 177 5.43 -3.01 -22.27
CA GLU A 177 4.26 -2.17 -22.57
C GLU A 177 3.54 -1.67 -21.31
N ALA A 178 3.80 -2.27 -20.15
CA ALA A 178 3.22 -1.86 -18.88
C ALA A 178 3.58 -0.41 -18.49
N GLU A 179 4.71 0.12 -18.97
CA GLU A 179 5.11 1.51 -18.77
C GLU A 179 4.09 2.50 -19.36
N ASN A 180 3.38 2.10 -20.43
CA ASN A 180 2.40 2.93 -21.13
C ASN A 180 0.96 2.68 -20.68
N PHE A 181 0.75 1.87 -19.64
CA PHE A 181 -0.58 1.64 -19.12
C PHE A 181 -1.14 2.89 -18.43
N THR A 182 -2.47 3.00 -18.44
CA THR A 182 -3.17 4.13 -17.82
C THR A 182 -3.88 3.68 -16.56
N LEU A 183 -3.70 4.43 -15.48
CA LEU A 183 -4.38 4.21 -14.21
C LEU A 183 -5.38 5.35 -13.98
N LEU A 184 -6.68 5.01 -13.99
CA LEU A 184 -7.74 5.92 -13.58
C LEU A 184 -8.00 5.76 -12.09
N ILE A 185 -7.84 6.84 -11.32
CA ILE A 185 -8.15 6.89 -9.89
C ILE A 185 -9.39 7.76 -9.71
N LYS A 186 -10.50 7.16 -9.28
CA LYS A 186 -11.72 7.87 -8.87
C LYS A 186 -11.73 7.97 -7.36
N ASN A 187 -11.48 9.17 -6.84
CA ASN A 187 -11.53 9.48 -5.41
C ASN A 187 -12.78 10.32 -5.13
N ARG A 188 -13.54 9.94 -4.09
CA ARG A 188 -14.66 10.70 -3.55
C ARG A 188 -14.43 10.87 -2.05
N VAL A 189 -14.40 12.12 -1.61
CA VAL A 189 -14.23 12.51 -0.21
C VAL A 189 -15.49 13.17 0.31
N ARG A 190 -15.89 12.80 1.51
CA ARG A 190 -17.04 13.36 2.22
C ARG A 190 -16.62 13.84 3.59
N PHE A 191 -17.09 15.03 3.94
CA PHE A 191 -16.97 15.64 5.27
C PHE A 191 -18.35 15.64 5.91
N PRO A 192 -18.74 14.57 6.65
CA PRO A 192 -20.11 14.39 7.12
C PRO A 192 -20.60 15.52 8.00
N ARG A 193 -19.73 16.05 8.87
CA ARG A 193 -20.03 17.19 9.76
C ARG A 193 -20.53 18.43 9.02
N PHE A 194 -20.04 18.67 7.80
CA PHE A 194 -20.39 19.84 7.01
C PHE A 194 -21.36 19.52 5.87
N GLY A 195 -21.78 18.26 5.71
CA GLY A 195 -22.58 17.82 4.56
C GLY A 195 -21.89 18.06 3.22
N PHE A 196 -20.56 18.15 3.19
CA PHE A 196 -19.80 18.50 2.01
C PHE A 196 -19.19 17.26 1.36
N GLU A 197 -19.24 17.21 0.04
CA GLU A 197 -18.70 16.10 -0.74
C GLU A 197 -18.05 16.62 -2.01
N ARG A 198 -16.91 16.03 -2.36
CA ARG A 198 -16.20 16.30 -3.62
C ARG A 198 -15.62 15.03 -4.21
N THR A 199 -15.45 15.06 -5.53
CA THR A 199 -14.70 14.05 -6.29
C THR A 199 -13.63 14.73 -7.13
N ASN A 200 -12.56 14.00 -7.42
CA ASN A 200 -11.48 14.48 -8.30
C ASN A 200 -11.86 14.49 -9.79
N LEU A 201 -13.00 13.90 -10.15
CA LEU A 201 -13.48 13.89 -11.53
C LEU A 201 -14.27 15.18 -11.86
N PRO A 202 -14.18 15.67 -13.10
CA PRO A 202 -14.96 16.81 -13.54
C PRO A 202 -16.47 16.50 -13.48
N PRO A 203 -17.32 17.49 -13.22
CA PRO A 203 -18.76 17.29 -13.21
C PRO A 203 -19.27 16.86 -14.60
N PRO A 204 -20.29 15.98 -14.66
CA PRO A 204 -20.84 15.53 -15.93
C PRO A 204 -21.33 16.72 -16.76
N GLY A 205 -20.92 16.78 -18.04
CA GLY A 205 -21.26 17.87 -18.95
C GLY A 205 -20.29 19.06 -18.94
N SER A 206 -19.33 19.11 -18.01
CA SER A 206 -18.16 19.98 -18.20
C SER A 206 -17.29 19.37 -19.29
N GLY A 207 -16.98 20.14 -20.35
CA GLY A 207 -16.28 19.67 -21.55
C GLY A 207 -14.83 19.18 -21.35
N GLY A 208 -14.42 18.88 -20.12
CA GLY A 208 -13.16 18.23 -19.79
C GLY A 208 -13.17 16.78 -20.23
N SER A 209 -12.65 16.51 -21.42
CA SER A 209 -12.56 15.15 -21.95
C SER A 209 -11.51 14.34 -21.19
N LEU A 210 -11.97 13.41 -20.36
CA LEU A 210 -11.14 12.35 -19.75
C LEU A 210 -10.42 11.50 -20.81
N GLY A 211 -10.87 11.52 -22.07
CA GLY A 211 -10.27 10.72 -23.14
C GLY A 211 -8.92 11.23 -23.65
N ARG A 212 -8.51 12.47 -23.32
CA ARG A 212 -7.25 13.07 -23.80
C ARG A 212 -6.39 13.71 -22.71
N CYS A 213 -6.83 13.69 -21.46
CA CYS A 213 -6.07 14.30 -20.37
C CYS A 213 -4.76 13.53 -20.12
N ARG A 214 -3.69 14.27 -19.84
CA ARG A 214 -2.41 13.72 -19.37
C ARG A 214 -2.13 14.34 -18.01
N PHE A 215 -2.01 13.51 -16.99
CA PHE A 215 -1.69 13.99 -15.65
C PHE A 215 -0.26 14.55 -15.66
N HIS A 216 -0.11 15.75 -15.11
CA HIS A 216 1.16 16.40 -14.84
C HIS A 216 1.02 17.09 -13.47
N PRO A 217 2.03 17.04 -12.60
CA PRO A 217 1.95 17.66 -11.27
C PRO A 217 1.91 19.19 -11.31
N GLU A 218 2.45 19.79 -12.38
CA GLU A 218 2.40 21.24 -12.65
C GLU A 218 1.35 21.60 -13.71
#